data_AF-A0A7X5X607-F1
#
_entry.id   AF-A0A7X5X607-F1
#
_cell.length_a   1.000
_cell.length_b   1.000
_cell.length_c   1.000
_cell.angle_alpha   90.00
_cell.angle_beta   90.00
_cell.angle_gamma   90.00
#
_symmetry.space_group_name_H-M   'P 1'
#
loop_
_entity.id
_entity.type
_entity.pdbx_description
1 polymer ?
#
loop_
_entity_poly.entity_id
_entity_poly.type
_entity_poly.pdbx_seq_one_letter_code
_entity_poly.pdbx_strand_id
1 'polypeptide(L)'
;MRAQEQWLRDSKHFGDLIQLDLAYTLYRTLGSLADDVAFAVTAQGLLRPADIGAWAEQRNEIFISWAPLSWRPSPPHIFHYVSGQDVQLPDHWVVIRQSGYASPIYDMFPDILNRDSEYEHARHQRTLTWQKFWWRMSGDLFGLFLRAVCQAWSCSIEALLAPLEQRHWSDHYQMDEEGLGSVSGYLFRRPGSFS
;
A
#
# COMPACT_ATOMS: atom_id res chain seq x y z
N MET A 1 -13.82 17.82 0.65
CA MET A 1 -13.52 16.42 0.26
C MET A 1 -14.76 15.57 0.04
N ARG A 2 -15.57 15.20 1.04
CA ARG A 2 -16.73 14.29 0.81
C ARG A 2 -17.74 14.77 -0.25
N ALA A 3 -18.10 16.06 -0.24
CA ALA A 3 -18.97 16.65 -1.25
C ALA A 3 -18.35 16.65 -2.67
N GLN A 4 -17.02 16.77 -2.78
CA GLN A 4 -16.31 16.73 -4.06
C GLN A 4 -16.23 15.30 -4.60
N GLU A 5 -15.98 14.32 -3.73
CA GLU A 5 -16.05 12.90 -4.08
C GLU A 5 -17.45 12.55 -4.60
N GLN A 6 -18.50 12.93 -3.86
CA GLN A 6 -19.89 12.68 -4.28
C GLN A 6 -20.20 13.35 -5.62
N TRP A 7 -19.76 14.59 -5.83
CA TRP A 7 -19.94 15.28 -7.11
C TRP A 7 -19.23 14.58 -8.28
N LEU A 8 -18.02 14.06 -8.06
CA LEU A 8 -17.31 13.27 -9.08
C LEU A 8 -18.07 11.99 -9.42
N ARG A 9 -18.65 11.32 -8.41
CA ARG A 9 -19.47 10.12 -8.60
C ARG A 9 -20.74 10.44 -9.38
N ASP A 10 -21.49 11.46 -8.95
CA ASP A 10 -22.75 11.89 -9.57
C ASP A 10 -22.56 12.34 -11.02
N SER A 11 -21.43 12.99 -11.32
CA SER A 11 -21.07 13.43 -12.66
C SER A 11 -20.39 12.35 -13.52
N LYS A 12 -20.22 11.12 -13.01
CA LYS A 12 -19.55 9.99 -13.68
C LYS A 12 -18.07 10.24 -14.04
N HIS A 13 -17.40 11.13 -13.32
CA HIS A 13 -15.96 11.40 -13.47
C HIS A 13 -15.10 10.66 -12.43
N PHE A 14 -15.71 9.90 -11.51
CA PHE A 14 -15.01 9.11 -10.50
C PHE A 14 -14.56 7.73 -10.99
N GLY A 15 -13.89 7.71 -12.15
CA GLY A 15 -13.33 6.48 -12.72
C GLY A 15 -12.09 5.98 -11.99
N ASP A 16 -11.62 4.79 -12.37
CA ASP A 16 -10.51 4.06 -11.75
C ASP A 16 -9.23 4.89 -11.52
N LEU A 17 -8.82 5.68 -12.52
CA LEU A 17 -7.67 6.59 -12.40
C LEU A 17 -7.87 7.58 -11.23
N ILE A 18 -9.03 8.22 -11.21
CA ILE A 18 -9.36 9.26 -10.24
C ILE A 18 -9.48 8.65 -8.84
N GLN A 19 -9.97 7.40 -8.73
CA GLN A 19 -9.97 6.66 -7.47
C GLN A 19 -8.54 6.46 -6.97
N LEU A 20 -7.64 5.91 -7.79
CA LEU A 20 -6.24 5.68 -7.41
C LEU A 20 -5.49 6.98 -7.08
N ASP A 21 -5.74 8.06 -7.83
CA ASP A 21 -5.14 9.38 -7.60
C ASP A 21 -5.61 10.01 -6.29
N LEU A 22 -6.90 9.89 -5.97
CA LEU A 22 -7.51 10.55 -4.82
C LEU A 22 -7.52 9.69 -3.56
N ALA A 23 -7.32 8.36 -3.65
CA ALA A 23 -7.43 7.44 -2.52
C ALA A 23 -6.58 7.88 -1.33
N TYR A 24 -5.31 8.24 -1.56
CA TYR A 24 -4.41 8.69 -0.50
C TYR A 24 -4.91 10.00 0.13
N THR A 25 -5.30 10.99 -0.69
CA THR A 25 -5.84 12.26 -0.19
C THR A 25 -7.15 12.08 0.58
N LEU A 26 -8.07 11.24 0.08
CA LEU A 26 -9.33 10.91 0.74
C LEU A 26 -9.07 10.25 2.09
N TYR A 27 -8.22 9.21 2.13
CA TYR A 27 -7.88 8.50 3.36
C TYR A 27 -7.23 9.43 4.38
N ARG A 28 -6.25 10.24 3.96
CA ARG A 28 -5.56 11.21 4.82
C ARG A 28 -6.50 12.28 5.37
N THR A 29 -7.46 12.75 4.57
CA THR A 29 -8.37 13.82 5.00
C THR A 29 -9.52 13.31 5.86
N LEU A 30 -10.02 12.10 5.57
CA LEU A 30 -11.23 11.56 6.19
C LEU A 30 -10.95 10.54 7.30
N GLY A 31 -9.72 10.00 7.39
CA GLY A 31 -9.35 8.91 8.28
C GLY A 31 -9.94 7.56 7.94
N SER A 32 -10.60 7.46 6.78
CA SER A 32 -11.18 6.24 6.24
C SER A 32 -11.24 6.33 4.73
N LEU A 33 -11.16 5.19 4.06
CA LEU A 33 -11.43 5.08 2.63
C LEU A 33 -12.72 4.29 2.46
N ALA A 34 -13.60 4.72 1.55
CA ALA A 34 -14.81 3.96 1.27
C ALA A 34 -14.46 2.61 0.62
N ASP A 35 -15.25 1.59 0.95
CA ASP A 35 -15.01 0.19 0.59
C ASP A 35 -14.95 -0.08 -0.92
N ASP A 36 -15.52 0.81 -1.73
CA ASP A 36 -15.61 0.70 -3.18
C ASP A 36 -14.52 1.50 -3.92
N VAL A 37 -13.66 2.24 -3.22
CA VAL A 37 -12.63 3.10 -3.83
C VAL A 37 -11.35 2.30 -4.05
N ALA A 38 -10.94 2.16 -5.31
CA ALA A 38 -9.66 1.54 -5.66
C ALA A 38 -8.48 2.35 -5.10
N PHE A 39 -7.51 1.68 -4.48
CA PHE A 39 -6.31 2.32 -3.91
C PHE A 39 -5.00 1.62 -4.29
N ALA A 40 -5.08 0.42 -4.89
CA ALA A 40 -3.92 -0.37 -5.27
C ALA A 40 -4.18 -1.18 -6.54
N VAL A 41 -3.10 -1.67 -7.15
CA VAL A 41 -3.12 -2.55 -8.32
C VAL A 41 -2.49 -3.88 -7.97
N THR A 42 -3.09 -4.95 -8.51
CA THR A 42 -2.68 -6.35 -8.40
C THR A 42 -2.74 -7.00 -9.78
N ALA A 43 -2.30 -8.26 -9.90
CA ALA A 43 -2.44 -9.04 -11.12
C ALA A 43 -3.91 -9.23 -11.56
N GLN A 44 -4.86 -9.23 -10.61
CA GLN A 44 -6.30 -9.38 -10.85
C GLN A 44 -7.00 -8.05 -11.17
N GLY A 45 -6.25 -6.94 -11.22
CA GLY A 45 -6.78 -5.59 -11.43
C GLY A 45 -6.74 -4.74 -10.17
N LEU A 46 -7.72 -3.85 -10.03
CA LEU A 46 -7.76 -2.88 -8.93
C LEU A 46 -8.20 -3.54 -7.62
N LEU A 47 -7.50 -3.18 -6.55
CA LEU A 47 -7.83 -3.59 -5.19
C LEU A 47 -8.53 -2.45 -4.45
N ARG A 48 -9.62 -2.80 -3.79
CA ARG A 48 -10.45 -1.91 -2.94
C ARG A 48 -10.45 -2.42 -1.50
N PRO A 49 -10.78 -1.58 -0.51
CA PRO A 49 -10.76 -2.00 0.90
C PRO A 49 -11.61 -3.25 1.19
N ALA A 50 -12.81 -3.35 0.60
CA ALA A 50 -13.68 -4.52 0.77
C ALA A 50 -13.06 -5.83 0.26
N ASP A 51 -12.18 -5.76 -0.73
CA ASP A 51 -11.64 -6.93 -1.42
C ASP A 51 -10.35 -7.45 -0.77
N ILE A 52 -9.71 -6.68 0.12
CA ILE A 52 -8.39 -7.02 0.69
C ILE A 52 -8.43 -8.36 1.41
N GLY A 53 -9.46 -8.60 2.22
CA GLY A 53 -9.56 -9.80 3.06
C GLY A 53 -9.56 -11.06 2.20
N ALA A 54 -10.52 -11.16 1.29
CA ALA A 54 -10.64 -12.30 0.37
C ALA A 54 -9.40 -12.46 -0.54
N TRP A 55 -8.79 -11.35 -0.96
CA TRP A 55 -7.56 -11.38 -1.75
C TRP A 55 -6.37 -11.93 -0.93
N ALA A 56 -6.20 -11.48 0.32
CA ALA A 56 -5.09 -11.90 1.17
C ALA A 56 -5.23 -13.35 1.67
N GLU A 57 -6.45 -13.83 1.94
CA GLU A 57 -6.70 -15.21 2.41
C GLU A 57 -6.18 -16.29 1.45
N GLN A 58 -6.20 -16.00 0.16
CA GLN A 58 -5.76 -16.91 -0.91
C GLN A 58 -4.23 -16.99 -1.04
N ARG A 59 -3.48 -16.22 -0.24
CA ARG A 59 -2.04 -16.01 -0.40
C ARG A 59 -1.30 -16.28 0.91
N ASN A 60 -0.15 -16.94 0.80
CA ASN A 60 0.76 -17.15 1.93
C ASN A 60 1.89 -16.11 1.96
N GLU A 61 2.06 -15.35 0.88
CA GLU A 61 3.00 -14.26 0.81
C GLU A 61 2.39 -13.10 0.04
N ILE A 62 2.81 -11.89 0.39
CA ILE A 62 2.41 -10.63 -0.26
C ILE A 62 3.66 -9.79 -0.43
N PHE A 63 3.92 -9.32 -1.64
CA PHE A 63 5.00 -8.41 -1.92
C PHE A 63 4.45 -7.01 -2.22
N ILE A 64 4.87 -6.02 -1.43
CA ILE A 64 4.52 -4.61 -1.65
C ILE A 64 5.70 -3.92 -2.32
N SER A 65 5.55 -3.55 -3.59
CA SER A 65 6.60 -2.85 -4.34
C SER A 65 6.57 -1.33 -4.11
N TRP A 66 7.76 -0.71 -4.06
CA TRP A 66 7.94 0.76 -4.14
C TRP A 66 8.85 1.19 -5.30
N ALA A 67 9.12 0.31 -6.26
CA ALA A 67 9.95 0.64 -7.43
C ALA A 67 9.31 1.73 -8.32
N PRO A 68 10.10 2.40 -9.18
CA PRO A 68 9.61 3.39 -10.14
C PRO A 68 8.90 2.69 -11.31
N LEU A 69 7.87 1.94 -10.98
CA LEU A 69 6.90 1.44 -11.91
C LEU A 69 6.12 2.66 -12.41
N SER A 70 6.13 2.90 -13.72
CA SER A 70 5.28 3.91 -14.35
C SER A 70 3.92 3.24 -14.59
N TRP A 71 2.83 3.94 -14.30
CA TRP A 71 1.50 3.35 -14.37
C TRP A 71 0.77 4.01 -15.52
N ARG A 72 0.15 3.21 -16.36
CA ARG A 72 -0.93 3.72 -17.19
C ARG A 72 -2.23 3.25 -16.56
N PRO A 73 -3.17 4.17 -16.34
CA PRO A 73 -4.38 3.88 -15.60
C PRO A 73 -5.51 3.31 -16.46
N SER A 74 -5.35 3.24 -17.78
CA SER A 74 -6.38 2.72 -18.69
C SER A 74 -5.77 2.09 -19.94
N PRO A 75 -5.79 0.74 -20.06
CA PRO A 75 -6.10 -0.21 -18.98
C PRO A 75 -5.07 -0.09 -17.83
N PRO A 76 -5.38 -0.43 -16.56
CA PRO A 76 -4.39 -0.44 -15.49
C PRO A 76 -3.24 -1.39 -15.82
N HIS A 77 -2.09 -0.86 -16.19
CA HIS A 77 -0.88 -1.64 -16.41
C HIS A 77 0.31 -0.99 -15.74
N ILE A 78 1.18 -1.86 -15.27
CA ILE A 78 2.45 -1.52 -14.69
C ILE A 78 3.47 -1.54 -15.82
N PHE A 79 4.24 -0.49 -15.93
CA PHE A 79 5.26 -0.33 -16.95
C PHE A 79 6.60 -0.13 -16.28
N HIS A 80 7.59 -0.90 -16.68
CA HIS A 80 8.93 -0.74 -16.17
C HIS A 80 9.64 0.40 -16.91
N TYR A 81 9.86 1.52 -16.21
CA TYR A 81 10.36 2.75 -16.83
C TYR A 81 11.71 2.57 -17.54
N VAL A 82 12.58 1.69 -17.03
CA VAL A 82 13.93 1.49 -17.56
C VAL A 82 13.93 0.59 -18.81
N SER A 83 13.13 -0.48 -18.83
CA SER A 83 13.08 -1.39 -19.99
C SER A 83 12.09 -0.96 -21.06
N GLY A 84 11.14 -0.09 -20.72
CA GLY A 84 10.14 0.37 -21.66
C GLY A 84 9.02 -0.64 -21.93
N GLN A 85 8.84 -1.64 -21.06
CA GLN A 85 7.94 -2.77 -21.28
C GLN A 85 6.78 -2.80 -20.28
N ASP A 86 5.65 -3.35 -20.73
CA ASP A 86 4.54 -3.71 -19.86
C ASP A 86 4.94 -4.88 -18.96
N VAL A 87 4.52 -4.79 -17.71
CA VAL A 87 4.84 -5.72 -16.64
C VAL A 87 3.56 -6.43 -16.25
N GLN A 88 3.58 -7.75 -16.40
CA GLN A 88 2.60 -8.58 -15.73
C GLN A 88 3.02 -8.77 -14.27
N LEU A 89 2.19 -8.30 -13.34
CA LEU A 89 2.45 -8.48 -11.93
C LEU A 89 2.31 -9.96 -11.55
N PRO A 90 3.21 -10.50 -10.70
CA PRO A 90 2.96 -11.77 -10.03
C PRO A 90 1.73 -11.68 -9.12
N ASP A 91 1.05 -12.81 -8.91
CA ASP A 91 -0.24 -12.85 -8.18
C ASP A 91 -0.17 -12.34 -6.73
N HIS A 92 0.98 -12.47 -6.08
CA HIS A 92 1.21 -12.04 -4.71
C HIS A 92 1.65 -10.57 -4.60
N TRP A 93 1.77 -9.86 -5.73
CA TRP A 93 2.20 -8.47 -5.72
C TRP A 93 1.02 -7.53 -5.55
N VAL A 94 1.26 -6.49 -4.76
CA VAL A 94 0.40 -5.32 -4.67
C VAL A 94 1.26 -4.09 -4.80
N VAL A 95 0.77 -3.11 -5.56
CA VAL A 95 1.40 -1.80 -5.65
C VAL A 95 0.41 -0.78 -5.14
N ILE A 96 0.80 -0.04 -4.10
CA ILE A 96 -0.05 0.90 -3.38
C ILE A 96 0.43 2.30 -3.71
N ARG A 97 -0.47 3.14 -4.23
CA ARG A 97 -0.12 4.50 -4.61
C ARG A 97 -0.32 5.46 -3.45
N GLN A 98 0.78 6.03 -2.97
CA GLN A 98 0.77 7.09 -1.95
C GLN A 98 1.01 8.47 -2.55
N SER A 99 0.49 8.75 -3.75
CA SER A 99 0.61 10.09 -4.30
C SER A 99 -0.41 11.00 -3.62
N GLY A 100 0.07 11.92 -2.80
CA GLY A 100 -0.68 13.09 -2.37
C GLY A 100 0.09 14.34 -2.74
N TYR A 101 -0.64 15.43 -3.01
CA TYR A 101 -0.03 16.75 -2.92
C TYR A 101 0.35 16.99 -1.46
N ALA A 102 1.61 16.71 -1.12
CA ALA A 102 2.24 17.26 0.07
C ALA A 102 2.32 18.79 -0.15
N SER A 103 1.39 19.52 0.42
CA SER A 103 1.49 20.98 0.53
C SER A 103 2.82 21.31 1.21
N PRO A 104 3.54 22.36 0.77
CA PRO A 104 4.76 22.82 1.44
C PRO A 104 4.57 23.16 2.93
N ILE A 105 3.31 23.30 3.37
CA ILE A 105 2.92 23.61 4.75
C ILE A 105 2.73 22.33 5.59
N TYR A 106 2.91 21.12 5.02
CA TYR A 106 2.82 19.85 5.76
C TYR A 106 3.82 19.79 6.93
N ASP A 107 4.97 20.47 6.83
CA ASP A 107 5.95 20.54 7.91
C ASP A 107 5.55 21.53 9.02
N MET A 108 4.56 22.40 8.78
CA MET A 108 4.18 23.49 9.69
C MET A 108 2.96 23.20 10.57
N PHE A 109 2.05 22.31 10.13
CA PHE A 109 0.92 21.88 10.95
C PHE A 109 1.01 20.36 11.15
N PRO A 110 1.00 19.86 12.40
CA PRO A 110 0.98 18.43 12.64
C PRO A 110 -0.29 17.89 11.99
N ASP A 111 -0.11 17.08 10.96
CA ASP A 111 -1.17 16.29 10.36
C ASP A 111 -2.02 15.67 11.48
N ILE A 112 -3.35 15.67 11.33
CA ILE A 112 -4.20 14.72 12.06
C ILE A 112 -3.88 13.35 11.44
N LEU A 113 -2.73 12.81 11.82
CA LEU A 113 -2.26 11.51 11.40
C LEU A 113 -3.15 10.52 12.12
N ASN A 114 -3.99 9.80 11.39
CA ASN A 114 -4.77 8.67 11.88
C ASN A 114 -3.85 7.46 12.19
N ARG A 115 -2.71 7.75 12.82
CA ARG A 115 -1.73 6.79 13.30
C ARG A 115 -2.24 6.18 14.59
N ASP A 116 -1.79 4.96 14.83
CA ASP A 116 -2.08 4.28 16.08
C ASP A 116 -1.29 4.93 17.21
N SER A 117 -1.98 5.69 18.06
CA SER A 117 -1.38 6.48 19.14
C SER A 117 -0.64 5.62 20.16
N GLU A 118 -1.00 4.34 20.26
CA GLU A 118 -0.30 3.36 21.10
C GLU A 118 1.19 3.22 20.75
N TYR A 119 1.57 3.54 19.50
CA TYR A 119 2.95 3.50 19.02
C TYR A 119 3.65 4.87 18.98
N GLU A 120 3.05 5.95 19.49
CA GLU A 120 3.68 7.30 19.49
C GLU A 120 5.04 7.30 20.19
N HIS A 121 5.22 6.45 21.22
CA HIS A 121 6.49 6.28 21.92
C HIS A 121 7.64 5.85 20.99
N ALA A 122 7.35 5.17 19.87
CA ALA A 122 8.35 4.68 18.93
C ALA A 122 8.90 5.79 18.01
N ARG A 123 8.23 6.95 17.92
CA ARG A 123 8.64 8.11 17.11
C ARG A 123 10.11 8.49 17.32
N HIS A 124 10.54 8.48 18.57
CA HIS A 124 11.86 8.96 19.01
C HIS A 124 12.93 7.86 19.08
N GLN A 125 12.61 6.61 18.75
CA GLN A 125 13.60 5.54 18.71
C GLN A 125 14.65 5.85 17.64
N ARG A 126 15.94 5.58 17.92
CA ARG A 126 17.02 5.91 16.98
C ARG A 126 17.09 4.94 15.80
N THR A 127 16.87 3.66 16.08
CA THR A 127 16.81 2.59 15.08
C THR A 127 15.43 2.51 14.45
N LEU A 128 15.34 1.93 13.26
CA LEU A 128 14.07 1.62 12.61
C LEU A 128 13.59 0.24 13.09
N THR A 129 12.83 0.22 14.17
CA THR A 129 12.15 -0.97 14.71
C THR A 129 10.81 -1.18 14.02
N TRP A 130 10.20 -2.35 14.18
CA TRP A 130 8.85 -2.61 13.69
C TRP A 130 7.81 -1.67 14.29
N GLN A 131 7.93 -1.28 15.57
CA GLN A 131 7.03 -0.30 16.18
C GLN A 131 7.16 1.06 15.51
N LYS A 132 8.39 1.51 15.26
CA LYS A 132 8.65 2.81 14.61
C LYS A 132 8.20 2.79 13.15
N PHE A 133 8.40 1.67 12.47
CA PHE A 133 7.96 1.47 11.10
C PHE A 133 6.43 1.49 11.01
N TRP A 134 5.73 0.74 11.88
CA TRP A 134 4.29 0.77 11.98
C TRP A 134 3.74 2.15 12.34
N TRP A 135 4.35 2.85 13.30
CA TRP A 135 3.97 4.22 13.64
C TRP A 135 4.02 5.15 12.43
N ARG A 136 5.02 5.03 11.56
CA ARG A 136 5.13 5.85 10.33
C ARG A 136 3.98 5.60 9.35
N MET A 137 3.60 4.33 9.17
CA MET A 137 2.68 3.90 8.10
C MET A 137 1.23 3.67 8.54
N SER A 138 0.94 3.48 9.83
CA SER A 138 -0.41 3.17 10.33
C SER A 138 -1.48 4.19 9.92
N GLY A 139 -1.07 5.44 9.71
CA GLY A 139 -1.92 6.54 9.25
C GLY A 139 -2.01 6.72 7.73
N ASP A 140 -1.50 5.79 6.93
CA ASP A 140 -1.54 5.84 5.47
C ASP A 140 -2.20 4.59 4.84
N LEU A 141 -2.18 4.51 3.50
CA LEU A 141 -2.79 3.39 2.77
C LEU A 141 -2.06 2.05 2.98
N PHE A 142 -0.76 2.04 3.29
CA PHE A 142 -0.10 0.80 3.71
C PHE A 142 -0.64 0.35 5.07
N GLY A 143 -0.84 1.28 6.01
CA GLY A 143 -1.49 0.99 7.29
C GLY A 143 -2.87 0.36 7.11
N LEU A 144 -3.73 0.97 6.28
CA LEU A 144 -5.04 0.41 5.93
C LEU A 144 -4.92 -1.02 5.39
N PHE A 145 -4.02 -1.24 4.43
CA PHE A 145 -3.82 -2.53 3.80
C PHE A 145 -3.32 -3.60 4.79
N LEU A 146 -2.28 -3.30 5.57
CA LEU A 146 -1.69 -4.27 6.50
C LEU A 146 -2.63 -4.64 7.65
N ARG A 147 -3.50 -3.73 8.11
CA ARG A 147 -4.56 -4.10 9.08
C ARG A 147 -5.49 -5.15 8.51
N ALA A 148 -5.96 -4.95 7.28
CA ALA A 148 -6.86 -5.90 6.62
C ALA A 148 -6.15 -7.24 6.33
N VAL A 149 -4.87 -7.23 5.94
CA VAL A 149 -4.06 -8.45 5.82
C VAL A 149 -3.92 -9.18 7.15
N CYS A 150 -3.61 -8.47 8.24
CA CYS A 150 -3.54 -9.08 9.57
C CYS A 150 -4.86 -9.70 10.00
N GLN A 151 -5.98 -9.05 9.71
CA GLN A 151 -7.30 -9.61 9.97
C GLN A 151 -7.54 -10.90 9.17
N ALA A 152 -7.26 -10.88 7.86
CA ALA A 152 -7.40 -12.03 6.97
C ALA A 152 -6.51 -13.21 7.37
N TRP A 153 -5.27 -12.92 7.76
CA TRP A 153 -4.30 -13.93 8.19
C TRP A 153 -4.43 -14.31 9.67
N SER A 154 -5.31 -13.64 10.41
CA SER A 154 -5.49 -13.81 11.86
C SER A 154 -4.17 -13.65 12.63
N CYS A 155 -3.40 -12.60 12.32
CA CYS A 155 -2.11 -12.32 12.95
C CYS A 155 -2.02 -10.89 13.50
N SER A 156 -0.99 -10.64 14.33
CA SER A 156 -0.68 -9.29 14.80
C SER A 156 0.20 -8.55 13.80
N ILE A 157 0.18 -7.21 13.88
CA ILE A 157 1.08 -6.33 13.13
C ILE A 157 2.55 -6.66 13.43
N GLU A 158 2.87 -6.98 14.69
CA GLU A 158 4.21 -7.41 15.08
C GLU A 158 4.63 -8.70 14.36
N ALA A 159 3.77 -9.72 14.33
CA ALA A 159 4.06 -10.98 13.66
C ALA A 159 4.32 -10.79 12.15
N LEU A 160 3.73 -9.74 11.57
CA LEU A 160 3.89 -9.36 10.17
C LEU A 160 5.17 -8.55 9.91
N LEU A 161 5.51 -7.60 10.80
CA LEU A 161 6.61 -6.64 10.61
C LEU A 161 7.94 -7.03 11.26
N ALA A 162 7.95 -7.75 12.38
CA ALA A 162 9.21 -8.17 13.02
C ALA A 162 10.11 -9.03 12.10
N PRO A 163 9.58 -9.92 11.25
CA PRO A 163 10.41 -10.63 10.26
C PRO A 163 11.04 -9.71 9.20
N LEU A 164 10.37 -8.60 8.84
CA LEU A 164 10.92 -7.59 7.92
C LEU A 164 12.06 -6.81 8.58
N GLU A 165 11.92 -6.50 9.87
CA GLU A 165 12.99 -5.87 10.66
C GLU A 165 14.27 -6.72 10.65
N GLN A 166 14.12 -8.03 10.87
CA GLN A 166 15.22 -8.99 10.85
C GLN A 166 15.93 -9.07 9.49
N ARG A 167 15.22 -8.72 8.40
CA ARG A 167 15.75 -8.63 7.04
C ARG A 167 16.12 -7.20 6.63
N HIS A 168 16.23 -6.28 7.58
CA HIS A 168 16.66 -4.90 7.37
C HIS A 168 15.77 -4.08 6.43
N TRP A 169 14.46 -4.36 6.38
CA TRP A 169 13.46 -3.56 5.65
C TRP A 169 13.69 -3.46 4.13
N SER A 170 14.44 -4.40 3.55
CA SER A 170 14.83 -4.36 2.15
C SER A 170 14.76 -5.75 1.55
N ASP A 171 13.61 -6.08 0.94
CA ASP A 171 13.47 -7.28 0.14
C ASP A 171 13.56 -6.92 -1.35
N HIS A 172 14.05 -7.86 -2.12
CA HIS A 172 14.19 -7.75 -3.57
C HIS A 172 13.50 -8.94 -4.20
N TYR A 173 12.67 -8.69 -5.21
CA TYR A 173 11.99 -9.73 -5.95
C TYR A 173 12.29 -9.59 -7.44
N GLN A 174 12.51 -10.72 -8.13
CA GLN A 174 12.77 -10.73 -9.57
C GLN A 174 11.44 -10.64 -10.32
N MET A 175 11.29 -9.62 -11.16
CA MET A 175 10.04 -9.37 -11.87
C MET A 175 9.89 -10.25 -13.12
N ASP A 176 11.01 -10.70 -13.70
CA ASP A 176 11.08 -11.73 -14.75
C ASP A 176 12.38 -12.53 -14.63
N GLU A 177 12.49 -13.63 -15.40
CA GLU A 177 13.69 -14.46 -15.44
C GLU A 177 14.82 -13.87 -16.32
N GLU A 178 14.53 -12.90 -17.20
CA GLU A 178 15.45 -12.57 -18.30
C GLU A 178 15.84 -11.08 -18.52
N GLY A 179 15.31 -10.07 -17.81
CA GLY A 179 15.80 -8.70 -18.14
C GLY A 179 15.36 -7.48 -17.35
N LEU A 180 14.40 -7.55 -16.45
CA LEU A 180 13.86 -6.37 -15.78
C LEU A 180 14.58 -6.01 -14.47
N GLY A 181 15.36 -6.94 -13.93
CA GLY A 181 16.13 -6.76 -12.71
C GLY A 181 15.28 -6.85 -11.44
N SER A 182 15.95 -6.71 -10.29
CA SER A 182 15.30 -6.83 -9.00
C SER A 182 14.48 -5.59 -8.65
N VAL A 183 13.23 -5.80 -8.27
CA VAL A 183 12.33 -4.79 -7.72
C VAL A 183 12.45 -4.78 -6.20
N SER A 184 12.68 -3.61 -5.62
CA SER A 184 12.69 -3.44 -4.16
C SER A 184 11.28 -3.31 -3.59
N GLY A 185 11.06 -3.91 -2.43
CA GLY A 185 9.77 -3.93 -1.75
C GLY A 185 9.82 -4.56 -0.36
N TYR A 186 8.65 -4.72 0.27
CA TYR A 186 8.48 -5.46 1.52
C TYR A 186 7.84 -6.81 1.18
N LEU A 187 8.52 -7.91 1.52
CA LEU A 187 7.95 -9.25 1.42
C LEU A 187 7.31 -9.65 2.76
N PHE A 188 6.00 -9.74 2.77
CA PHE A 188 5.23 -10.25 3.90
C PHE A 188 4.94 -11.71 3.71
N ARG A 189 5.10 -12.51 4.77
CA ARG A 189 4.74 -13.91 4.79
C ARG A 189 3.70 -14.15 5.87
N ARG A 190 2.72 -15.01 5.58
CA ARG A 190 1.69 -15.39 6.52
C ARG A 190 2.34 -16.06 7.74
N PRO A 191 2.12 -15.55 8.96
CA PRO A 191 2.69 -16.19 10.13
C PRO A 191 2.23 -17.65 10.25
N GLY A 192 3.18 -18.56 10.46
CA GLY A 192 2.90 -20.00 10.57
C GLY A 192 2.80 -20.75 9.24
N SER A 193 2.85 -20.08 8.08
CA SER A 193 3.09 -20.77 6.80
C SER A 193 4.59 -21.05 6.69
N PHE A 194 5.01 -22.25 7.08
CA PHE A 194 6.35 -22.73 6.77
C PHE A 194 6.36 -23.27 5.34
N SER A 195 7.25 -22.72 4.51
CA SER A 195 7.70 -23.32 3.24
C SER A 195 9.10 -23.89 3.45
#